data_AF-A0A3N5IYK9-F1
#
_entry.id   AF-A0A3N5IYK9-F1
#
_cell.length_a   1.000
_cell.length_b   1.000
_cell.length_c   1.000
_cell.angle_alpha   90.00
_cell.angle_beta   90.00
_cell.angle_gamma   90.00
#
_symmetry.space_group_name_H-M   'P 1'
#
loop_
_entity.id
_entity.type
_entity.pdbx_description
1 polymer ?
#
loop_
_entity_poly.entity_id
_entity_poly.type
_entity_poly.pdbx_seq_one_letter_code
_entity_poly.pdbx_strand_id
1 'polypeptide(L)'
;MTTGLSAGLGLKPQHYDAAHAAPADGLWFEVHAENYMVDGGPRLAWLETIRARHPLSLHGVGLSLAADARPDALHLARLAALVERFEPA
;
A
#
# COMPACT_ATOMS: atom_id res chain seq x y z
N MET A 1 5.11 4.39 -22.18
CA MET A 1 3.80 3.74 -22.40
C MET A 1 3.43 3.09 -21.09
N THR A 2 2.38 3.56 -20.41
CA THR A 2 1.86 2.89 -19.22
C THR A 2 1.34 1.54 -19.66
N THR A 3 2.07 0.47 -19.37
CA THR A 3 1.54 -0.89 -19.44
C THR A 3 0.30 -0.93 -18.54
N GLY A 4 -0.87 -1.25 -19.11
CA GLY A 4 -2.11 -1.30 -18.36
C GLY A 4 -2.01 -2.25 -17.16
N LEU A 5 -2.74 -1.95 -16.09
CA LEU A 5 -2.79 -2.83 -14.91
C LEU A 5 -3.26 -4.23 -15.33
N SER A 6 -2.61 -5.25 -14.79
CA SER A 6 -2.95 -6.65 -15.00
C SER A 6 -3.50 -7.26 -13.71
N ALA A 7 -2.87 -8.30 -13.18
CA ALA A 7 -3.28 -8.93 -11.93
C ALA A 7 -2.81 -8.11 -10.71
N GLY A 8 -3.62 -8.16 -9.64
CA GLY A 8 -3.28 -7.61 -8.32
C GLY A 8 -3.03 -8.71 -7.31
N LEU A 9 -2.01 -8.56 -6.48
CA LEU A 9 -1.67 -9.49 -5.40
C LEU A 9 -1.58 -8.80 -4.05
N GLY A 10 -2.08 -9.46 -3.00
CA GLY A 10 -1.84 -9.01 -1.63
C GLY A 10 -0.37 -9.19 -1.24
N LEU A 11 0.27 -8.11 -0.80
CA LEU A 11 1.67 -8.13 -0.39
C LEU A 11 1.81 -8.43 1.11
N LYS A 12 2.60 -9.45 1.43
CA LYS A 12 2.97 -9.84 2.79
C LYS A 12 4.49 -9.87 2.94
N PRO A 13 5.05 -9.62 4.14
CA PRO A 13 6.49 -9.52 4.33
C PRO A 13 7.30 -10.74 3.87
N GLN A 14 6.75 -11.95 4.04
CA GLN A 14 7.41 -13.18 3.59
C GLN A 14 7.56 -13.30 2.06
N HIS A 15 6.97 -12.39 1.30
CA HIS A 15 7.01 -12.37 -0.17
C HIS A 15 7.70 -11.13 -0.74
N TYR A 16 8.35 -10.28 0.08
CA TYR A 16 8.98 -9.06 -0.42
C TYR A 16 10.05 -9.32 -1.49
N ASP A 17 10.95 -10.28 -1.28
CA ASP A 17 11.99 -10.61 -2.26
C ASP A 17 11.37 -11.10 -3.59
N ALA A 18 10.37 -11.98 -3.50
CA ALA A 18 9.66 -12.49 -4.67
C ALA A 18 8.88 -11.40 -5.41
N ALA A 19 8.22 -10.49 -4.67
CA ALA A 19 7.51 -9.36 -5.22
C ALA A 19 8.46 -8.37 -5.91
N HIS A 20 9.63 -8.11 -5.31
CA HIS A 20 10.64 -7.24 -5.90
C HIS A 20 11.22 -7.82 -7.20
N ALA A 21 11.46 -9.13 -7.21
CA ALA A 21 12.04 -9.83 -8.35
C ALA A 21 11.03 -10.12 -9.47
N ALA A 22 9.73 -9.97 -9.23
CA ALA A 22 8.67 -10.38 -10.16
C ALA A 22 8.77 -9.63 -11.51
N PRO A 23 9.01 -10.33 -12.63
CA PRO A 23 8.94 -9.74 -13.95
C PRO A 23 7.50 -9.84 -14.45
N ALA A 24 6.72 -8.77 -14.32
CA ALA A 24 5.36 -8.77 -14.85
C ALA A 24 4.88 -7.34 -15.14
N ASP A 25 4.72 -7.04 -16.43
CA ASP A 25 4.11 -5.80 -16.89
C ASP A 25 2.69 -5.68 -16.33
N GLY A 26 2.41 -4.54 -15.70
CA GLY A 26 1.10 -4.25 -15.11
C GLY A 26 0.79 -4.95 -13.79
N LEU A 27 1.66 -5.82 -13.25
CA LEU A 27 1.48 -6.43 -11.93
C LEU A 27 1.53 -5.35 -10.85
N TRP A 28 0.52 -5.33 -9.99
CA TRP A 28 0.41 -4.39 -8.88
C TRP A 28 0.18 -5.12 -7.55
N PHE A 29 0.49 -4.42 -6.46
CA PHE A 29 0.42 -5.00 -5.12
C PHE A 29 -0.51 -4.21 -4.21
N GLU A 30 -1.33 -4.92 -3.44
CA GLU A 30 -2.17 -4.34 -2.42
C GLU A 30 -1.57 -4.54 -1.02
N VAL A 31 -1.63 -3.50 -0.20
CA VAL A 31 -1.27 -3.57 1.22
C VAL A 31 -2.39 -3.03 2.10
N HIS A 32 -2.48 -3.53 3.33
CA HIS A 32 -3.35 -2.89 4.33
C HIS A 32 -2.69 -1.60 4.82
N ALA A 33 -3.38 -0.48 4.74
CA ALA A 33 -2.82 0.83 5.06
C ALA A 33 -2.29 0.90 6.50
N GLU A 34 -3.03 0.35 7.46
CA GLU A 34 -2.73 0.40 8.90
C GLU A 34 -1.43 -0.32 9.27
N ASN A 35 -0.99 -1.29 8.46
CA ASN A 35 0.33 -1.90 8.67
C ASN A 35 1.47 -0.90 8.39
N TYR A 36 1.24 0.13 7.60
CA TYR A 36 2.28 1.07 7.15
C TYR A 36 2.10 2.48 7.73
N MET A 37 1.09 2.71 8.58
CA MET A 37 0.92 3.94 9.37
C MET A 37 1.90 4.00 10.55
N VAL A 38 3.19 3.95 10.25
CA VAL A 38 4.31 3.99 11.21
C VAL A 38 5.31 5.07 10.78
N ASP A 39 6.10 5.58 11.73
CA ASP A 39 7.01 6.70 11.45
C ASP A 39 8.22 6.31 10.56
N GLY A 40 8.55 5.01 10.49
CA GLY A 40 9.71 4.53 9.76
C GLY A 40 9.91 3.02 9.84
N GLY A 41 11.10 2.58 9.44
CA GLY A 41 11.57 1.22 9.62
C GLY A 41 11.48 0.32 8.39
N PRO A 42 11.88 -0.96 8.52
CA PRO A 42 12.10 -1.87 7.40
C PRO A 42 10.87 -2.07 6.53
N ARG A 43 9.68 -2.01 7.13
CA ARG A 43 8.41 -2.19 6.42
C ARG A 43 8.17 -1.08 5.39
N LEU A 44 8.45 0.17 5.74
CA LEU A 44 8.33 1.30 4.81
C LEU A 44 9.42 1.26 3.74
N ALA A 45 10.66 0.93 4.12
CA ALA A 45 11.77 0.78 3.17
C ALA A 45 11.48 -0.29 2.10
N TRP A 46 10.88 -1.41 2.50
CA TRP A 46 10.42 -2.44 1.56
C TRP A 46 9.28 -1.95 0.68
N LEU A 47 8.30 -1.22 1.24
CA LEU A 47 7.19 -0.70 0.44
C LEU A 47 7.68 0.31 -0.62
N GLU A 48 8.64 1.16 -0.29
CA GLU A 48 9.30 2.07 -1.24
C GLU A 48 10.02 1.29 -2.35
N THR A 49 10.74 0.24 -1.96
CA THR A 49 11.47 -0.65 -2.88
C THR A 49 10.51 -1.36 -3.86
N ILE A 50 9.33 -1.78 -3.39
CA ILE A 50 8.31 -2.38 -4.26
C ILE A 50 7.64 -1.31 -5.14
N ARG A 51 7.25 -0.16 -4.57
CA ARG A 51 6.57 0.93 -5.28
C ARG A 51 7.38 1.49 -6.45
N ALA A 52 8.71 1.46 -6.33
CA ALA A 52 9.62 1.89 -7.39
C ALA A 52 9.54 1.03 -8.66
N ARG A 53 8.96 -0.18 -8.57
CA ARG A 53 8.89 -1.16 -9.66
C ARG A 53 7.46 -1.54 -10.03
N HIS A 54 6.56 -1.54 -9.06
CA HIS A 54 5.18 -1.98 -9.21
C HIS A 54 4.21 -0.95 -8.62
N PRO A 55 3.07 -0.68 -9.27
CA PRO A 55 2.02 0.12 -8.67
C PRO A 55 1.53 -0.47 -7.35
N LEU A 56 1.08 0.40 -6.46
CA LEU A 56 0.51 0.01 -5.17
C LEU A 56 -0.97 0.39 -5.07
N SER A 57 -1.73 -0.45 -4.37
CA SER A 57 -3.06 -0.16 -3.83
C SER A 57 -2.98 -0.15 -2.30
N LEU A 58 -3.71 0.78 -1.68
CA LEU A 58 -3.86 0.87 -0.22
C LEU A 58 -5.29 0.45 0.17
N HIS A 59 -5.40 -0.61 0.95
CA HIS A 59 -6.67 -1.11 1.47
C HIS A 59 -6.80 -0.79 2.96
N GLY A 60 -7.73 0.09 3.34
CA GLY A 60 -8.02 0.39 4.75
C GLY A 60 -8.91 -0.67 5.38
N VAL A 61 -8.55 -1.14 6.57
CA VAL A 61 -9.36 -2.13 7.34
C VAL A 61 -9.88 -1.59 8.68
N GLY A 62 -9.45 -0.39 9.09
CA GLY A 62 -9.72 0.17 10.42
C GLY A 62 -10.69 1.35 10.47
N LEU A 63 -11.21 1.81 9.32
CA LEU A 63 -11.96 3.08 9.25
C LEU A 63 -13.39 2.99 9.79
N SER A 64 -13.96 1.79 9.90
CA SER A 64 -15.32 1.56 10.41
C SER A 64 -16.38 2.48 9.77
N LEU A 65 -16.40 2.55 8.43
CA LEU A 65 -17.26 3.49 7.67
C LEU A 65 -18.76 3.40 7.96
N ALA A 66 -19.23 2.25 8.47
CA ALA A 66 -20.63 2.01 8.82
C ALA A 66 -20.92 2.14 10.34
N ALA A 67 -19.98 2.67 11.13
CA ALA A 67 -20.21 2.96 12.53
C ALA A 67 -21.14 4.17 12.73
N ASP A 68 -21.71 4.28 13.93
CA ASP A 68 -22.50 5.42 14.39
C ASP A 68 -21.64 6.66 14.72
N ALA A 69 -20.36 6.43 15.05
CA ALA A 69 -19.36 7.46 15.25
C ALA A 69 -18.80 7.99 13.91
N ARG A 70 -18.37 9.25 13.93
CA ARG A 70 -17.62 9.84 12.81
C ARG A 70 -16.25 9.15 12.66
N PRO A 71 -15.68 9.10 11.43
CA PRO A 71 -14.31 8.64 11.24
C PRO A 71 -13.30 9.41 12.10
N ASP A 72 -12.32 8.70 12.66
CA ASP A 72 -11.25 9.30 13.44
C ASP A 72 -10.37 10.19 12.55
N ALA A 73 -10.30 11.48 12.88
CA ALA A 73 -9.52 12.48 12.15
C ALA A 73 -8.01 12.17 12.15
N LEU A 74 -7.48 11.58 13.23
CA LEU A 74 -6.06 11.20 13.29
C LEU A 74 -5.77 10.00 12.37
N HIS A 75 -6.69 9.04 12.33
CA HIS A 75 -6.59 7.93 11.39
C HIS A 75 -6.64 8.42 9.93
N LEU A 76 -7.57 9.33 9.61
CA LEU A 76 -7.65 9.94 8.28
C LEU A 76 -6.36 10.70 7.91
N ALA A 77 -5.78 11.44 8.85
CA ALA A 77 -4.51 12.14 8.62
C ALA A 77 -3.35 11.17 8.31
N ARG A 78 -3.28 10.04 9.03
CA ARG A 78 -2.28 8.98 8.77
C ARG A 78 -2.49 8.32 7.41
N LEU A 79 -3.73 8.08 7.01
CA LEU A 79 -4.06 7.56 5.69
C LEU A 79 -3.67 8.54 4.59
N ALA A 80 -3.99 9.83 4.75
CA ALA A 80 -3.62 10.88 3.81
C ALA A 80 -2.10 10.97 3.64
N ALA A 81 -1.34 10.99 4.74
CA ALA A 81 0.13 11.00 4.69
C ALA A 81 0.71 9.76 3.98
N LEU A 82 0.08 8.59 4.15
CA LEU A 82 0.50 7.37 3.46
C LEU A 82 0.20 7.44 1.96
N VAL A 83 -0.95 7.96 1.57
CA VAL A 83 -1.33 8.20 0.16
C VAL A 83 -0.36 9.19 -0.48
N GLU A 84 -0.05 10.30 0.18
CA GLU A 84 0.92 11.30 -0.30
C GLU A 84 2.32 10.71 -0.48
N ARG A 85 2.77 9.86 0.46
CA ARG A 85 4.10 9.25 0.40
C ARG A 85 4.25 8.22 -0.72
N PHE A 86 3.22 7.41 -0.96
CA PHE A 86 3.34 6.24 -1.83
C PHE A 86 2.65 6.39 -3.19
N GLU A 87 1.85 7.44 -3.37
CA GLU A 87 1.15 7.76 -4.62
C GLU A 87 0.55 6.49 -5.27
N PRO A 88 -0.46 5.86 -4.62
CA PRO A 88 -1.11 4.67 -5.15
C PRO A 88 -1.77 4.97 -6.51
N ALA A 89 -1.89 3.94 -7.34
CA ALA A 89 -2.36 4.05 -8.73
C ALA A 89 -3.88 4.08 -8.89
#